data_AF-A0A7R9KKM8-F1
#
_entry.id   AF-A0A7R9KKM8-F1
#
_cell.length_a   1.000
_cell.length_b   1.000
_cell.length_c   1.000
_cell.angle_alpha   90.00
_cell.angle_beta   90.00
_cell.angle_gamma   90.00
#
_symmetry.space_group_name_H-M   'P 1'
#
loop_
_entity.id
_entity.type
_entity.pdbx_description
1 polymer ?
#
loop_
_entity_poly.entity_id
_entity_poly.type
_entity_poly.pdbx_seq_one_letter_code
_entity_poly.pdbx_strand_id
1 'polypeptide(L)'
;MDEINDDFNDTDLVLVIGANDTVNSAAEDDPNSIIAGMPVLKVWKSKQVIVMKRSLGVGYAAVDNPIFFNPNTSMLLGDAKKTCDALLNKIKQTYGYVT
;
A
#
# COMPACT_ATOMS: atom_id res chain seq x y z
N MET A 1 13.48 -6.04 -4.13
CA MET A 1 12.75 -4.77 -4.32
C MET A 1 13.02 -4.24 -5.71
N ASP A 2 14.27 -4.22 -6.14
CA ASP A 2 14.67 -3.67 -7.44
C ASP A 2 14.04 -4.40 -8.63
N GLU A 3 13.92 -5.73 -8.59
CA GLU A 3 13.34 -6.51 -9.69
C GLU A 3 11.83 -6.26 -9.93
N ILE A 4 11.05 -5.95 -8.89
CA ILE A 4 9.59 -5.75 -9.01
C ILE A 4 9.19 -4.28 -9.20
N ASN A 5 10.12 -3.36 -8.96
CA ASN A 5 9.81 -1.92 -8.97
C ASN A 5 9.48 -1.39 -10.37
N ASP A 6 10.01 -2.01 -11.42
CA ASP A 6 9.74 -1.63 -12.81
C ASP A 6 8.34 -2.08 -13.26
N ASP A 7 7.85 -3.20 -12.71
CA ASP A 7 6.55 -3.79 -13.03
C ASP A 7 5.36 -2.96 -12.51
N PHE A 8 5.58 -2.07 -11.52
CA PHE A 8 4.48 -1.27 -10.96
C PHE A 8 3.83 -0.34 -11.98
N ASN A 9 4.56 0.14 -12.99
CA ASN A 9 3.97 1.02 -14.02
C ASN A 9 2.90 0.29 -14.85
N ASP A 10 3.06 -1.01 -15.04
CA ASP A 10 2.14 -1.86 -15.80
C ASP A 10 1.11 -2.57 -14.90
N THR A 11 1.12 -2.31 -13.59
CA THR A 11 0.23 -2.92 -12.61
C THR A 11 -1.05 -2.11 -12.43
N ASP A 12 -2.21 -2.74 -12.65
CA ASP A 12 -3.52 -2.10 -12.49
C ASP A 12 -3.86 -1.77 -11.03
N LEU A 13 -3.54 -2.68 -10.10
CA LEU A 13 -3.92 -2.55 -8.70
C LEU A 13 -2.86 -3.12 -7.77
N VAL A 14 -2.50 -2.35 -6.74
CA VAL A 14 -1.65 -2.80 -5.62
C VAL A 14 -2.44 -2.77 -4.32
N LEU A 15 -2.46 -3.89 -3.62
CA LEU A 15 -2.99 -4.00 -2.26
C LEU A 15 -1.84 -3.96 -1.24
N VAL A 16 -1.73 -2.88 -0.48
CA VAL A 16 -0.75 -2.71 0.59
C VAL A 16 -1.39 -3.13 1.91
N ILE A 17 -0.95 -4.26 2.49
CA ILE A 17 -1.55 -4.81 3.71
C ILE A 17 -0.60 -4.58 4.89
N GLY A 18 -0.96 -3.65 5.79
CA GLY A 18 -0.24 -3.42 7.04
C GLY A 18 1.17 -2.83 6.92
N ALA A 19 1.68 -2.61 5.71
CA ALA A 19 2.94 -1.94 5.46
C ALA A 19 2.78 -0.41 5.49
N ASN A 20 3.81 0.28 5.97
CA ASN A 20 3.89 1.74 5.94
C ASN A 20 5.26 2.20 5.43
N ASP A 21 6.32 2.00 6.21
CA ASP A 21 7.64 2.56 5.90
C ASP A 21 8.26 1.97 4.62
N THR A 22 8.02 0.68 4.35
CA THR A 22 8.53 -0.01 3.14
C THR A 22 7.87 0.40 1.83
N VAL A 23 6.82 1.23 1.90
CA VAL A 23 6.11 1.80 0.73
C VAL A 23 6.10 3.33 0.78
N ASN A 24 6.85 3.95 1.69
CA ASN A 24 6.81 5.39 1.91
C ASN A 24 7.68 6.13 0.87
N SER A 25 7.05 6.97 0.05
CA SER A 25 7.75 7.71 -1.01
C SER A 25 8.70 8.78 -0.49
N ALA A 26 8.57 9.19 0.78
CA ALA A 26 9.51 10.12 1.41
C ALA A 26 10.95 9.58 1.46
N ALA A 27 11.15 8.27 1.28
CA ALA A 27 12.49 7.70 1.12
C ALA A 27 13.20 8.18 -0.17
N GLU A 28 12.44 8.58 -1.20
CA GLU A 28 12.97 9.10 -2.48
C GLU A 28 12.74 10.60 -2.62
N ASP A 29 11.57 11.09 -2.21
CA ASP A 29 11.11 12.46 -2.49
C ASP A 29 11.71 13.51 -1.54
N ASP A 30 12.07 13.12 -0.32
CA ASP A 30 12.55 14.04 0.73
C ASP A 30 13.93 13.62 1.27
N PRO A 31 15.02 14.30 0.82
CA PRO A 31 16.37 14.05 1.33
C PRO A 31 16.56 14.30 2.83
N ASN A 32 15.66 15.03 3.49
CA ASN A 32 15.71 15.31 4.94
C ASN A 32 14.88 14.31 5.75
N SER A 33 14.13 13.42 5.08
CA SER A 33 13.36 12.37 5.74
C SER A 33 14.29 11.40 6.46
N ILE A 34 13.87 10.89 7.61
CA ILE A 34 14.68 9.92 8.37
C ILE A 34 14.83 8.58 7.64
N ILE A 35 13.99 8.33 6.63
CA ILE A 35 14.03 7.14 5.77
C ILE A 35 14.64 7.43 4.39
N ALA A 36 15.24 8.61 4.17
CA ALA A 36 15.87 8.96 2.91
C ALA A 36 16.91 7.90 2.48
N GLY A 37 16.81 7.43 1.23
CA GLY A 37 17.68 6.40 0.66
C GLY A 37 17.36 4.97 1.10
N MET A 38 16.35 4.74 1.95
CA MET A 38 15.89 3.40 2.26
C MET A 38 15.27 2.75 1.01
N PRO A 39 15.62 1.48 0.68
CA PRO A 39 14.95 0.79 -0.41
C PRO A 39 13.47 0.60 -0.06
N VAL A 40 12.59 1.04 -0.97
CA VAL A 40 11.13 0.96 -0.84
C VAL A 40 10.48 0.36 -2.09
N LEU A 41 9.25 -0.14 -1.94
CA LEU A 41 8.41 -0.58 -3.05
C LEU A 41 7.69 0.65 -3.58
N LYS A 42 7.91 0.96 -4.86
CA LYS A 42 7.36 2.15 -5.53
C LYS A 42 5.90 1.96 -5.94
N VAL A 43 5.08 1.50 -5.00
CA VAL A 43 3.67 1.12 -5.22
C VAL A 43 2.84 2.27 -5.81
N TRP A 44 3.22 3.52 -5.55
CA TRP A 44 2.55 4.71 -6.09
C TRP A 44 2.63 4.83 -7.61
N LYS A 45 3.49 4.05 -8.27
CA LYS A 45 3.57 3.98 -9.74
C LYS A 45 2.46 3.14 -10.39
N SER A 46 1.71 2.35 -9.62
CA SER A 46 0.57 1.59 -10.16
C SER A 46 -0.63 2.47 -10.48
N LYS A 47 -1.56 1.95 -11.30
CA LYS A 47 -2.77 2.71 -11.67
C LYS A 47 -3.65 3.01 -10.45
N GLN A 48 -3.79 2.04 -9.54
CA GLN A 48 -4.50 2.20 -8.28
C GLN A 48 -3.74 1.54 -7.11
N VAL A 49 -3.79 2.17 -5.95
CA VAL A 49 -3.27 1.63 -4.68
C VAL A 49 -4.39 1.59 -3.64
N ILE A 50 -4.51 0.48 -2.92
CA ILE A 50 -5.37 0.38 -1.73
C ILE A 50 -4.49 0.07 -0.53
N VAL A 51 -4.49 0.96 0.46
CA VAL A 51 -3.74 0.76 1.71
C VAL A 51 -4.69 0.29 2.82
N MET A 52 -4.39 -0.88 3.38
CA MET A 52 -5.16 -1.53 4.43
C MET A 52 -4.44 -1.38 5.78
N LYS A 53 -4.99 -0.55 6.66
CA LYS A 53 -4.45 -0.30 8.01
C LYS A 53 -5.54 0.17 8.97
N ARG A 54 -5.26 0.13 10.28
CA ARG A 54 -6.27 0.42 11.32
C ARG A 54 -6.69 1.89 11.39
N SER A 55 -5.77 2.82 11.13
CA SER A 55 -5.99 4.27 11.22
C SER A 55 -5.01 4.99 10.28
N LEU A 56 -5.11 6.32 10.16
CA LEU A 56 -4.11 7.14 9.46
C LEU A 56 -2.80 7.36 10.24
N GLY A 57 -2.62 6.69 11.39
CA GLY A 57 -1.44 6.88 12.24
C GLY A 57 -0.11 6.53 11.57
N VAL A 58 0.97 7.11 12.12
CA VAL A 58 2.33 6.94 11.61
C VAL A 58 2.89 5.52 11.79
N GLY A 59 3.92 5.19 11.00
CA GLY A 59 4.64 3.91 11.03
C GLY A 59 5.66 3.83 12.17
N TYR A 60 6.64 2.93 12.03
CA TYR A 60 7.71 2.80 13.02
C TYR A 60 8.63 4.04 12.98
N ALA A 61 8.91 4.52 11.78
CA ALA A 61 9.67 5.76 11.55
C ALA A 61 8.97 7.02 12.10
N ALA A 62 7.71 6.94 12.54
CA ALA A 62 6.93 8.09 12.99
C ALA A 62 6.82 9.24 11.96
N VAL A 63 7.02 8.95 10.67
CA VAL A 63 6.86 9.89 9.55
C VAL A 63 5.50 9.65 8.89
N ASP A 64 4.87 10.74 8.46
CA ASP A 64 3.70 10.66 7.58
C ASP A 64 4.10 10.06 6.22
N ASN A 65 3.20 9.28 5.63
CA ASN A 65 3.45 8.66 4.35
C ASN A 65 2.73 9.44 3.24
N PRO A 66 3.45 10.12 2.33
CA PRO A 66 2.85 10.95 1.30
C PRO A 66 1.88 10.16 0.40
N ILE A 67 2.14 8.87 0.18
CA ILE A 67 1.31 8.04 -0.72
C ILE A 67 -0.15 7.97 -0.27
N PHE A 68 -0.45 8.16 1.03
CA PHE A 68 -1.81 8.10 1.56
C PHE A 68 -2.70 9.22 1.02
N PHE A 69 -2.09 10.28 0.48
CA PHE A 69 -2.76 11.46 -0.05
C PHE A 69 -2.73 11.52 -1.58
N ASN A 70 -2.09 10.55 -2.24
CA ASN A 70 -2.04 10.52 -3.70
C ASN A 70 -3.44 10.26 -4.28
N PRO A 71 -3.79 10.85 -5.43
CA PRO A 71 -5.12 10.71 -6.03
C PRO A 71 -5.43 9.27 -6.47
N ASN A 72 -4.42 8.45 -6.76
CA ASN A 72 -4.57 7.03 -7.09
C ASN A 72 -4.57 6.11 -5.86
N THR A 73 -4.50 6.66 -4.63
CA THR A 73 -4.50 5.88 -3.40
C THR A 73 -5.84 5.97 -2.70
N SER A 74 -6.38 4.82 -2.29
CA SER A 74 -7.55 4.73 -1.42
C SER A 74 -7.20 4.04 -0.11
N MET A 75 -7.76 4.54 0.99
CA MET A 75 -7.55 3.98 2.32
C MET A 75 -8.70 3.03 2.68
N LEU A 76 -8.38 1.76 2.93
CA LEU A 76 -9.33 0.77 3.46
C LEU A 76 -9.04 0.57 4.96
N LEU A 77 -9.70 1.37 5.79
CA LEU A 77 -9.44 1.36 7.23
C LEU A 77 -10.08 0.16 7.92
N GLY A 78 -9.27 -0.56 8.71
CA GLY A 78 -9.73 -1.72 9.49
C GLY A 78 -8.59 -2.61 9.96
N ASP A 79 -8.95 -3.63 10.73
CA ASP A 79 -8.04 -4.73 11.02
C ASP A 79 -7.74 -5.53 9.74
N ALA A 80 -6.47 -5.86 9.50
CA ALA A 80 -6.02 -6.51 8.28
C ALA A 80 -6.69 -7.88 8.09
N LYS A 81 -6.79 -8.69 9.15
CA LYS A 81 -7.41 -10.01 9.06
C LYS A 81 -8.90 -9.89 8.75
N LYS A 82 -9.63 -9.06 9.49
CA LYS A 82 -11.07 -8.86 9.28
C LYS A 82 -11.39 -8.37 7.87
N THR A 83 -10.60 -7.42 7.37
CA THR A 83 -10.81 -6.85 6.03
C THR A 83 -10.46 -7.86 4.92
N CYS A 84 -9.37 -8.62 5.04
CA CYS A 84 -9.05 -9.70 4.11
C CYS A 84 -10.12 -10.81 4.11
N ASP A 85 -10.59 -11.25 5.29
CA ASP A 85 -11.64 -12.26 5.41
C ASP A 85 -12.95 -11.76 4.76
N ALA A 86 -13.28 -10.47 4.93
CA ALA A 86 -14.44 -9.86 4.28
C ALA A 86 -14.30 -9.78 2.75
N LEU A 87 -13.12 -9.41 2.24
CA LEU A 87 -12.85 -9.39 0.79
C LEU A 87 -12.99 -10.79 0.18
N LEU A 88 -12.39 -11.80 0.81
CA LEU A 88 -12.50 -13.19 0.37
C LEU A 88 -13.97 -13.65 0.33
N ASN A 89 -14.72 -13.39 1.40
CA ASN A 89 -16.13 -13.75 1.47
C ASN A 89 -16.96 -13.03 0.39
N LYS A 90 -16.65 -11.76 0.11
CA LYS A 90 -17.34 -11.00 -0.93
C LYS A 90 -17.06 -11.54 -2.33
N ILE A 91 -15.81 -11.91 -2.61
CA ILE A 91 -15.43 -12.56 -3.88
C ILE A 91 -16.19 -13.87 -4.04
N LYS A 92 -16.19 -14.73 -3.00
CA LYS A 92 -16.94 -16.00 -3.00
C LYS A 92 -18.44 -15.83 -3.23
N GLN A 93 -19.04 -14.81 -2.59
CA GLN A 93 -20.47 -14.51 -2.77
C GLN A 93 -20.78 -14.03 -4.19
N THR A 94 -19.88 -13.23 -4.78
CA THR A 94 -20.11 -12.57 -6.06
C THR A 94 -19.86 -13.51 -7.24
N TYR A 95 -18.84 -14.36 -7.16
CA TYR A 95 -18.37 -15.19 -8.28
C TYR A 95 -18.52 -16.71 -8.05
N GLY A 96 -19.00 -17.14 -6.88
CA GLY A 96 -19.03 -18.56 -6.50
C GLY A 96 -17.67 -19.07 -6.00
N TYR A 97 -17.56 -20.35 -5.67
CA TYR A 97 -16.27 -20.98 -5.38
C TYR A 97 -15.43 -21.00 -6.67
N VAL A 98 -14.41 -20.16 -6.73
CA VAL A 98 -13.29 -20.36 -7.66
C VAL A 98 -12.41 -21.43 -7.01
N THR A 99 -12.49 -22.66 -7.52
CA THR A 99 -11.54 -23.74 -7.24
C THR A 99 -10.15 -23.38 -7.73
#